data_AF-A0A8S1DL67-F1
#
_entry.id   AF-A0A8S1DL67-F1
#
_cell.length_a   1.000
_cell.length_b   1.000
_cell.length_c   1.000
_cell.angle_alpha   90.00
_cell.angle_beta   90.00
_cell.angle_gamma   90.00
#
_symmetry.space_group_name_H-M   'P 1'
#
loop_
_entity.id
_entity.type
_entity.pdbx_description
1 polymer ?
#
loop_
_entity_poly.entity_id
_entity_poly.type
_entity_poly.pdbx_seq_one_letter_code
_entity_poly.pdbx_strand_id
1 'polypeptide(L)'
;MRVSRNFVSILTFSVFLTAAFETTVSAGRYKDFKVIKTKILGVHESSVLSQLAFKSGLDFWSLPRNGKNAILLCEPQQAEEIFKELTRLELRPEILTEDVSREIAEERFKIDQINSAKLKVANWENFMTLDEINQYMDEVVANYSNIVSELEIGTTTEGRATRVLHISTGPGKPAIFINGAIHAREWIGPPVAMYAINQLTEFYDQNSAILNSVDFYIAPVVNPDGYVFSWEQVF
;
A
#
# COMPACT_ATOMS: atom_id res chain seq x y z
N MET A 1 7.79 -55.50 -33.53
CA MET A 1 7.79 -54.56 -34.67
C MET A 1 7.21 -53.24 -34.16
N ARG A 2 7.99 -52.13 -34.28
CA ARG A 2 7.62 -50.73 -33.95
C ARG A 2 6.26 -50.36 -34.59
N VAL A 3 5.46 -49.43 -34.05
CA VAL A 3 5.63 -47.96 -34.24
C VAL A 3 4.67 -47.15 -33.31
N SER A 4 5.25 -46.09 -32.70
CA SER A 4 4.77 -44.78 -32.14
C SER A 4 3.32 -44.55 -31.70
N ARG A 5 3.06 -44.12 -30.44
CA ARG A 5 3.08 -42.73 -29.88
C ARG A 5 2.07 -41.76 -30.53
N ASN A 6 1.12 -41.25 -29.73
CA ASN A 6 1.01 -39.82 -29.37
C ASN A 6 -0.14 -39.57 -28.37
N PHE A 7 0.21 -39.55 -27.08
CA PHE A 7 -0.46 -38.67 -26.11
C PHE A 7 0.40 -37.41 -26.04
N VAL A 8 -0.14 -36.26 -26.42
CA VAL A 8 0.49 -34.95 -26.15
C VAL A 8 -0.50 -34.14 -25.33
N SER A 9 0.02 -33.72 -24.17
CA SER A 9 -0.58 -32.89 -23.15
C SER A 9 -1.25 -31.63 -23.70
N ILE A 10 -2.50 -31.40 -23.30
CA ILE A 10 -3.08 -30.07 -23.21
C ILE A 10 -3.18 -29.77 -21.72
N LEU A 11 -2.15 -29.16 -21.17
CA LEU A 11 -2.26 -28.41 -19.92
C LEU A 11 -1.06 -27.47 -19.84
N THR A 12 -1.29 -26.27 -19.29
CA THR A 12 -0.34 -25.15 -19.09
C THR A 12 -0.28 -24.10 -20.20
N PHE A 13 -1.40 -23.41 -20.43
CA PHE A 13 -1.34 -22.04 -20.98
C PHE A 13 -2.41 -21.10 -20.38
N SER A 14 -2.86 -21.36 -19.16
CA SER A 14 -4.01 -20.65 -18.58
C SER A 14 -3.72 -19.83 -17.32
N VAL A 15 -2.45 -19.66 -16.93
CA VAL A 15 -2.09 -18.85 -15.74
C VAL A 15 -1.44 -17.51 -16.11
N PHE A 16 -0.71 -17.44 -17.23
CA PHE A 16 -0.10 -16.18 -17.68
C PHE A 16 -1.09 -15.25 -18.39
N LEU A 17 -2.12 -15.78 -19.04
CA LEU A 17 -3.09 -14.95 -19.75
C LEU A 17 -4.04 -14.24 -18.78
N THR A 18 -4.43 -14.88 -17.68
CA THR A 18 -5.32 -14.30 -16.65
C THR A 18 -4.65 -13.16 -15.89
N ALA A 19 -3.41 -13.34 -15.42
CA ALA A 19 -2.69 -12.29 -14.71
C ALA A 19 -2.41 -11.05 -15.58
N ALA A 20 -2.04 -11.24 -16.85
CA ALA A 20 -1.87 -10.15 -17.80
C ALA A 20 -3.19 -9.45 -18.15
N PHE A 21 -4.31 -10.19 -18.17
CA PHE A 21 -5.63 -9.62 -18.43
C PHE A 21 -6.15 -8.83 -17.22
N GLU A 22 -6.00 -9.35 -15.99
CA GLU A 22 -6.38 -8.68 -14.75
C GLU A 22 -5.58 -7.41 -14.49
N THR A 23 -4.26 -7.44 -14.73
CA THR A 23 -3.40 -6.22 -14.64
C THR A 23 -3.80 -5.16 -15.66
N THR A 24 -4.14 -5.55 -16.90
CA THR A 24 -4.63 -4.62 -17.93
C THR A 24 -6.00 -4.04 -17.57
N VAL A 25 -6.88 -4.84 -16.95
CA VAL A 25 -8.24 -4.44 -16.54
C VAL A 25 -8.19 -3.48 -15.33
N SER A 26 -7.35 -3.76 -14.33
CA SER A 26 -7.16 -2.91 -13.14
C SER A 26 -6.53 -1.55 -13.50
N ALA A 27 -5.47 -1.52 -14.31
CA ALA A 27 -4.91 -0.25 -14.80
C ALA A 27 -5.93 0.52 -15.69
N GLY A 28 -6.71 -0.20 -16.49
CA GLY A 28 -7.72 0.40 -17.37
C GLY A 28 -8.83 1.16 -16.64
N ARG A 29 -9.11 0.85 -15.37
CA ARG A 29 -10.14 1.57 -14.59
C ARG A 29 -9.80 3.03 -14.36
N TYR A 30 -8.52 3.33 -14.16
CA TYR A 30 -8.03 4.69 -13.93
C TYR A 30 -7.54 5.41 -15.18
N LYS A 31 -7.91 4.88 -16.34
CA LYS A 31 -7.55 5.50 -17.60
C LYS A 31 -8.16 6.91 -17.68
N ASP A 32 -7.31 7.87 -18.03
CA ASP A 32 -7.65 9.29 -18.19
C ASP A 32 -8.08 9.99 -16.87
N PHE A 33 -7.97 9.31 -15.72
CA PHE A 33 -8.13 9.99 -14.43
C PHE A 33 -6.97 10.96 -14.22
N LYS A 34 -7.31 12.14 -13.69
CA LYS A 34 -6.34 13.23 -13.49
C LYS A 34 -6.12 13.51 -12.03
N VAL A 35 -4.88 13.81 -11.67
CA VAL A 35 -4.56 14.36 -10.35
C VAL A 35 -4.43 15.86 -10.49
N ILE A 36 -5.31 16.59 -9.81
CA ILE A 36 -5.30 18.06 -9.79
C ILE A 36 -4.82 18.53 -8.42
N LYS A 37 -3.92 19.50 -8.44
CA LYS A 37 -3.41 20.19 -7.26
C LYS A 37 -3.87 21.63 -7.28
N THR A 38 -4.23 22.15 -6.12
CA THR A 38 -4.62 23.55 -5.97
C THR A 38 -4.11 24.10 -4.64
N LYS A 39 -3.75 25.40 -4.60
CA LYS A 39 -3.20 26.04 -3.41
C LYS A 39 -4.29 26.81 -2.67
N ILE A 40 -4.41 26.56 -1.38
CA ILE A 40 -5.42 27.22 -0.54
C ILE A 40 -4.77 28.37 0.20
N LEU A 41 -5.22 29.58 -0.12
CA LEU A 41 -4.63 30.83 0.37
C LEU A 41 -5.36 31.42 1.58
N GLY A 42 -6.56 30.95 1.90
CA GLY A 42 -7.36 31.49 2.99
C GLY A 42 -8.40 30.52 3.56
N VAL A 43 -9.05 30.98 4.64
CA VAL A 43 -10.06 30.21 5.39
C VAL A 43 -11.34 30.03 4.59
N HIS A 44 -11.71 31.02 3.77
CA HIS A 44 -12.93 30.96 2.97
C HIS A 44 -12.82 29.87 1.90
N GLU A 45 -11.72 29.85 1.15
CA GLU A 45 -11.41 28.89 0.11
C GLU A 45 -11.32 27.48 0.69
N SER A 46 -10.67 27.35 1.86
CA SER A 46 -10.61 26.08 2.59
C SER A 46 -12.01 25.57 2.93
N SER A 47 -12.92 26.42 3.42
CA SER A 47 -14.29 26.02 3.77
C SER A 47 -15.10 25.59 2.54
N VAL A 48 -14.97 26.31 1.42
CA VAL A 48 -15.66 25.96 0.16
C VAL A 48 -15.18 24.60 -0.36
N LEU A 49 -13.87 24.39 -0.42
CA LEU A 49 -13.31 23.11 -0.87
C LEU A 49 -13.61 21.96 0.09
N SER A 50 -13.61 22.19 1.40
CA SER A 50 -14.02 21.16 2.38
C SER A 50 -15.49 20.75 2.19
N GLN A 51 -16.37 21.71 1.87
CA GLN A 51 -17.77 21.40 1.58
C GLN A 51 -17.93 20.63 0.27
N LEU A 52 -17.16 20.97 -0.76
CA LEU A 52 -17.11 20.18 -1.99
C LEU A 52 -16.64 18.76 -1.68
N ALA A 53 -15.48 18.61 -1.03
CA ALA A 53 -14.92 17.31 -0.65
C ALA A 53 -15.92 16.40 0.09
N PHE A 54 -16.75 16.98 0.97
CA PHE A 54 -17.71 16.21 1.74
C PHE A 54 -19.01 15.88 0.98
N LYS A 55 -19.39 16.69 -0.02
CA LYS A 55 -20.69 16.58 -0.71
C LYS A 55 -20.62 15.91 -2.08
N SER A 56 -19.47 15.95 -2.76
CA SER A 56 -19.35 15.52 -4.15
C SER A 56 -18.83 14.11 -4.35
N GLY A 57 -18.43 13.39 -3.28
CA GLY A 57 -17.83 12.06 -3.40
C GLY A 57 -16.45 12.06 -4.07
N LEU A 58 -15.81 13.22 -4.19
CA LEU A 58 -14.47 13.35 -4.79
C LEU A 58 -13.39 12.75 -3.88
N ASP A 59 -12.41 12.09 -4.49
CA ASP A 59 -11.28 11.51 -3.76
C ASP A 59 -10.16 12.54 -3.56
N PHE A 60 -10.01 13.01 -2.32
CA PHE A 60 -8.93 13.89 -1.92
C PHE A 60 -7.76 13.07 -1.38
N TRP A 61 -6.63 13.11 -2.09
CA TRP A 61 -5.35 12.59 -1.62
C TRP A 61 -4.70 13.52 -0.61
N SER A 62 -4.97 14.83 -0.72
CA SER A 62 -4.62 15.80 0.31
C SER A 62 -5.80 16.73 0.56
N LEU A 63 -6.32 16.68 1.79
CA LEU A 63 -7.49 17.46 2.17
C LEU A 63 -7.20 18.97 2.18
N PRO A 64 -8.21 19.79 1.84
CA PRO A 64 -8.07 21.23 1.85
C PRO A 64 -7.78 21.77 3.26
N ARG A 65 -6.63 22.44 3.42
CA ARG A 65 -6.22 23.13 4.65
C ARG A 65 -5.59 24.48 4.33
N ASN A 66 -5.85 25.48 5.17
CA ASN A 66 -5.33 26.83 4.99
C ASN A 66 -3.78 26.83 4.87
N GLY A 67 -3.25 27.50 3.86
CA GLY A 67 -1.81 27.61 3.59
C GLY A 67 -1.16 26.33 3.05
N LYS A 68 -1.93 25.29 2.71
CA LYS A 68 -1.46 24.03 2.15
C LYS A 68 -2.07 23.79 0.76
N ASN A 69 -1.50 22.81 0.05
CA ASN A 69 -2.08 22.34 -1.19
C ASN A 69 -3.19 21.34 -0.88
N ALA A 70 -4.28 21.38 -1.65
CA ALA A 70 -5.17 20.25 -1.80
C ALA A 70 -4.78 19.47 -3.06
N ILE A 71 -4.93 18.15 -3.00
CA ILE A 71 -4.67 17.23 -4.11
C ILE A 71 -5.88 16.33 -4.22
N LEU A 72 -6.44 16.25 -5.42
CA LEU A 72 -7.66 15.54 -5.73
C LEU A 72 -7.46 14.67 -6.96
N LEU A 73 -8.03 13.47 -6.90
CA LEU A 73 -8.17 12.57 -8.03
C LEU A 73 -9.53 12.83 -8.69
N CYS A 74 -9.52 13.05 -10.00
CA CYS A 74 -10.70 13.36 -10.79
C CYS A 74 -10.96 12.30 -11.85
N GLU A 75 -12.21 11.88 -11.94
CA GLU A 75 -12.72 11.12 -13.08
C GLU A 75 -12.66 11.96 -14.37
N PRO A 76 -12.46 11.33 -15.54
CA PRO A 76 -12.31 12.03 -16.82
C PRO A 76 -13.45 12.99 -17.13
N GLN A 77 -14.70 12.61 -16.81
CA GLN A 77 -15.90 13.39 -17.11
C GLN A 77 -15.98 14.68 -16.27
N GLN A 78 -15.39 14.69 -15.08
CA GLN A 78 -15.50 15.80 -14.12
C GLN A 78 -14.24 16.66 -14.06
N ALA A 79 -13.08 16.13 -14.49
CA ALA A 79 -11.79 16.80 -14.37
C ALA A 79 -11.78 18.20 -15.00
N GLU A 80 -12.36 18.37 -16.19
CA GLU A 80 -12.42 19.68 -16.85
C GLU A 80 -13.30 20.68 -16.09
N GLU A 81 -14.45 20.25 -15.59
CA GLU A 81 -15.39 21.11 -14.86
C GLU A 81 -14.77 21.56 -13.54
N ILE A 82 -14.16 20.63 -12.81
CA ILE A 82 -13.44 20.92 -11.56
C ILE A 82 -12.28 21.88 -11.82
N PHE A 83 -11.48 21.66 -12.87
CA PHE A 83 -10.37 22.55 -13.20
C PHE A 83 -10.86 23.97 -13.53
N LYS A 84 -11.93 24.10 -14.31
CA LYS A 84 -12.57 25.38 -14.64
C LYS A 84 -13.08 26.08 -13.38
N GLU A 85 -13.73 25.34 -12.48
CA GLU A 85 -14.28 25.90 -11.25
C GLU A 85 -13.18 26.37 -10.28
N LEU A 86 -12.13 25.56 -10.08
CA LEU A 86 -10.96 25.95 -9.28
C LEU A 86 -10.26 27.19 -9.87
N THR A 87 -10.24 27.32 -11.20
CA THR A 87 -9.70 28.50 -11.90
C THR A 87 -10.58 29.73 -11.65
N ARG A 88 -11.91 29.58 -11.73
CA ARG A 88 -12.89 30.64 -11.46
C ARG A 88 -12.80 31.17 -10.03
N LEU A 89 -12.48 30.28 -9.08
CA LEU A 89 -12.24 30.62 -7.68
C LEU A 89 -10.82 31.16 -7.41
N GLU A 90 -10.02 31.41 -8.46
CA GLU A 90 -8.65 31.92 -8.38
C GLU A 90 -7.67 31.03 -7.59
N LEU A 91 -7.97 29.73 -7.46
CA LEU A 91 -7.19 28.77 -6.67
C LEU A 91 -6.01 28.16 -7.44
N ARG A 92 -5.74 28.67 -8.65
CA ARG A 92 -4.60 28.33 -9.51
C ARG A 92 -4.35 26.81 -9.59
N PRO A 93 -5.30 26.03 -10.14
CA PRO A 93 -5.14 24.59 -10.26
C PRO A 93 -4.01 24.22 -11.23
N GLU A 94 -3.36 23.10 -10.96
CA GLU A 94 -2.28 22.49 -11.74
C GLU A 94 -2.63 21.01 -11.93
N ILE A 95 -2.51 20.50 -13.16
CA ILE A 95 -2.61 19.06 -13.42
C ILE A 95 -1.25 18.44 -13.11
N LEU A 96 -1.20 17.55 -12.11
CA LEU A 96 0.01 16.80 -11.74
C LEU A 96 0.17 15.53 -12.57
N THR A 97 -0.94 14.86 -12.85
CA THR A 97 -0.97 13.60 -13.62
C THR A 97 -2.13 13.66 -14.59
N GLU A 98 -1.86 13.43 -15.87
CA GLU A 98 -2.87 13.45 -16.94
C GLU A 98 -3.60 12.10 -17.09
N ASP A 99 -2.98 11.00 -16.66
CA ASP A 99 -3.50 9.64 -16.79
C ASP A 99 -2.89 8.73 -15.71
N VAL A 100 -3.62 8.54 -14.60
CA VAL A 100 -3.16 7.76 -13.44
C VAL A 100 -2.93 6.28 -13.79
N SER A 101 -3.60 5.75 -14.82
CA SER A 101 -3.37 4.37 -15.26
C SER A 101 -1.91 4.08 -15.65
N ARG A 102 -1.19 5.10 -16.14
CA ARG A 102 0.22 4.96 -16.53
C ARG A 102 1.13 4.78 -15.33
N GLU A 103 0.93 5.60 -14.29
CA GLU A 103 1.69 5.50 -13.04
C GLU A 103 1.47 4.14 -12.37
N ILE A 104 0.22 3.66 -12.35
CA ILE A 104 -0.12 2.32 -11.83
C ILE A 104 0.57 1.23 -12.67
N ALA A 105 0.51 1.32 -14.00
CA ALA A 105 1.14 0.34 -14.88
C ALA A 105 2.67 0.32 -14.74
N GLU A 106 3.30 1.50 -14.60
CA GLU A 106 4.73 1.62 -14.36
C GLU A 106 5.13 1.00 -13.02
N GLU A 107 4.35 1.23 -11.95
CA GLU A 107 4.63 0.64 -10.64
C GLU A 107 4.48 -0.89 -10.66
N ARG A 108 3.40 -1.40 -11.27
CA ARG A 108 3.20 -2.85 -11.45
C ARG A 108 4.34 -3.49 -12.25
N PHE A 109 4.79 -2.82 -13.31
CA PHE A 109 5.92 -3.31 -14.10
C PHE A 109 7.22 -3.41 -13.29
N LYS A 110 7.51 -2.44 -12.42
CA LYS A 110 8.67 -2.51 -11.52
C LYS A 110 8.55 -3.69 -10.55
N ILE A 111 7.38 -3.86 -9.93
CA ILE A 111 7.12 -4.98 -9.01
C ILE A 111 7.35 -6.33 -9.72
N ASP A 112 6.82 -6.51 -10.92
CA ASP A 112 6.95 -7.75 -11.69
C ASP A 112 8.39 -8.05 -12.10
N GLN A 113 9.14 -7.01 -12.51
CA GLN A 113 10.57 -7.15 -12.84
C GLN A 113 11.38 -7.61 -11.63
N ILE A 114 11.13 -7.00 -10.47
CA ILE A 114 11.85 -7.30 -9.24
C ILE A 114 11.51 -8.70 -8.72
N ASN A 115 10.23 -9.08 -8.74
CA ASN A 115 9.78 -10.41 -8.29
C ASN A 115 10.34 -11.53 -9.19
N SER A 116 10.47 -11.28 -10.50
CA SER A 116 11.08 -12.22 -11.45
C SER A 116 12.57 -12.48 -11.16
N ALA A 117 13.27 -11.58 -10.46
CA ALA A 117 14.67 -11.70 -10.11
C ALA A 117 14.94 -12.63 -8.90
N LYS A 118 13.89 -13.19 -8.24
CA LYS A 118 13.98 -14.10 -7.08
C LYS A 118 14.89 -13.58 -5.94
N LEU A 119 14.75 -12.31 -5.60
CA LEU A 119 15.44 -11.73 -4.46
C LEU A 119 14.82 -12.24 -3.14
N LYS A 120 15.58 -12.13 -2.03
CA LYS A 120 15.17 -12.59 -0.68
C LYS A 120 13.79 -12.03 -0.29
N VAL A 121 13.12 -12.74 0.63
CA VAL A 121 11.76 -12.46 1.13
C VAL A 121 11.58 -11.03 1.66
N ALA A 122 12.61 -10.45 2.30
CA ALA A 122 12.64 -9.02 2.57
C ALA A 122 13.36 -8.28 1.43
N ASN A 123 12.57 -7.67 0.54
CA ASN A 123 13.09 -6.77 -0.48
C ASN A 123 12.71 -5.32 -0.18
N TRP A 124 13.69 -4.53 0.26
CA TRP A 124 13.51 -3.12 0.61
C TRP A 124 13.31 -2.20 -0.61
N GLU A 125 13.50 -2.72 -1.81
CA GLU A 125 13.34 -1.98 -3.08
C GLU A 125 12.00 -2.27 -3.75
N ASN A 126 11.10 -3.04 -3.12
CA ASN A 126 9.81 -3.41 -3.71
C ASN A 126 8.64 -3.29 -2.72
N PHE A 127 7.43 -3.14 -3.28
CA PHE A 127 6.21 -3.38 -2.52
C PHE A 127 5.91 -4.89 -2.48
N MET A 128 5.37 -5.35 -1.35
CA MET A 128 5.13 -6.76 -1.07
C MET A 128 3.64 -7.03 -0.89
N THR A 129 3.18 -8.15 -1.42
CA THR A 129 1.83 -8.66 -1.20
C THR A 129 1.61 -9.01 0.28
N LEU A 130 0.35 -9.15 0.70
CA LEU A 130 0.05 -9.56 2.07
C LEU A 130 0.72 -10.89 2.44
N ASP A 131 0.78 -11.84 1.51
CA ASP A 131 1.38 -13.16 1.74
C ASP A 131 2.90 -13.08 1.92
N GLU A 132 3.60 -12.25 1.13
CA GLU A 132 5.03 -12.01 1.29
C GLU A 132 5.35 -11.32 2.63
N ILE A 133 4.52 -10.35 3.04
CA ILE A 133 4.64 -9.70 4.35
C ILE A 133 4.42 -10.72 5.48
N ASN A 134 3.41 -11.57 5.36
CA ASN A 134 3.12 -12.62 6.34
C ASN A 134 4.25 -13.64 6.44
N GLN A 135 4.82 -14.04 5.30
CA GLN A 135 5.98 -14.94 5.25
C GLN A 135 7.19 -14.29 5.92
N TYR A 136 7.45 -13.01 5.68
CA TYR A 136 8.52 -12.28 6.38
C TYR A 136 8.31 -12.29 7.89
N MET A 137 7.08 -12.04 8.36
CA MET A 137 6.75 -12.10 9.79
C MET A 137 7.02 -13.49 10.39
N ASP A 138 6.65 -14.56 9.68
CA ASP A 138 6.92 -15.94 10.09
C ASP A 138 8.42 -16.21 10.23
N GLU A 139 9.21 -15.75 9.25
CA GLU A 139 10.67 -15.89 9.26
C GLU A 139 11.32 -15.13 10.42
N VAL A 140 10.84 -13.92 10.72
CA VAL A 140 11.32 -13.14 11.87
C VAL A 140 11.01 -13.86 13.18
N VAL A 141 9.79 -14.37 13.36
CA VAL A 141 9.43 -15.12 14.59
C VAL A 141 10.29 -16.38 14.72
N ALA A 142 10.53 -17.11 13.64
CA ALA A 142 11.35 -18.32 13.66
C ALA A 142 12.82 -18.02 14.01
N ASN A 143 13.39 -16.97 13.42
CA ASN A 143 14.82 -16.66 13.55
C ASN A 143 15.17 -15.93 14.86
N TYR A 144 14.23 -15.17 15.44
CA TYR A 144 14.46 -14.34 16.63
C TYR A 144 13.47 -14.65 17.78
N SER A 145 13.05 -15.92 17.90
CA SER A 145 12.06 -16.40 18.88
C SER A 145 12.41 -16.12 20.36
N ASN A 146 13.66 -15.76 20.67
CA ASN A 146 14.09 -15.35 22.00
C ASN A 146 13.63 -13.93 22.40
N ILE A 147 13.33 -13.08 21.41
CA ILE A 147 12.90 -11.70 21.64
C ILE A 147 11.64 -11.31 20.84
N VAL A 148 11.19 -12.13 19.89
CA VAL A 148 10.00 -11.89 19.08
C VAL A 148 8.95 -12.95 19.34
N SER A 149 7.72 -12.51 19.58
CA SER A 149 6.51 -13.33 19.60
C SER A 149 5.44 -12.72 18.69
N GLU A 150 4.50 -13.53 18.23
CA GLU A 150 3.37 -13.06 17.42
C GLU A 150 2.07 -12.98 18.24
N LEU A 151 1.24 -12.00 17.92
CA LEU A 151 -0.13 -11.85 18.42
C LEU A 151 -1.09 -11.60 17.26
N GLU A 152 -2.28 -12.20 17.32
CA GLU A 152 -3.44 -11.78 16.53
C GLU A 152 -4.30 -10.83 17.38
N ILE A 153 -4.51 -9.60 16.89
CA ILE A 153 -5.29 -8.58 17.63
C ILE A 153 -6.76 -8.48 17.17
N GLY A 154 -7.13 -9.28 16.17
CA GLY A 154 -8.49 -9.35 15.66
C GLY A 154 -8.55 -9.99 14.29
N THR A 155 -9.77 -10.28 13.85
CA THR A 155 -10.07 -10.84 12.55
C THR A 155 -10.89 -9.82 11.77
N THR A 156 -10.57 -9.62 10.49
CA THR A 156 -11.25 -8.67 9.62
C THR A 156 -12.60 -9.17 9.13
N THR A 157 -13.33 -8.33 8.39
CA THR A 157 -14.65 -8.67 7.83
C THR A 157 -14.59 -9.85 6.87
N GLU A 158 -13.52 -9.97 6.08
CA GLU A 158 -13.33 -11.09 5.16
C GLU A 158 -12.58 -12.28 5.81
N GLY A 159 -12.38 -12.25 7.14
CA GLY A 159 -11.86 -13.38 7.90
C GLY A 159 -10.33 -13.47 7.97
N ARG A 160 -9.59 -12.41 7.62
CA ARG A 160 -8.12 -12.38 7.72
C ARG A 160 -7.68 -11.94 9.11
N ALA A 161 -6.63 -12.58 9.62
CA ALA A 161 -6.01 -12.19 10.89
C ALA A 161 -5.30 -10.84 10.78
N THR A 162 -5.46 -9.98 11.77
CA THR A 162 -4.63 -8.78 11.96
C THR A 162 -3.46 -9.14 12.86
N ARG A 163 -2.30 -9.36 12.25
CA ARG A 163 -1.10 -9.89 12.89
C ARG A 163 -0.20 -8.77 13.43
N VAL A 164 0.43 -9.01 14.57
CA VAL A 164 1.34 -8.08 15.24
C VAL A 164 2.56 -8.84 15.74
N LEU A 165 3.76 -8.33 15.45
CA LEU A 165 4.97 -8.79 16.11
C LEU A 165 5.19 -8.01 17.40
N HIS A 166 5.35 -8.73 18.50
CA HIS A 166 5.75 -8.21 19.78
C HIS A 166 7.24 -8.49 19.99
N ILE A 167 8.04 -7.44 20.11
CA ILE A 167 9.50 -7.50 20.27
C ILE A 167 9.84 -6.99 21.68
N SER A 168 10.40 -7.88 22.51
CA SER A 168 10.66 -7.63 23.93
C SER A 168 11.90 -8.38 24.43
N THR A 169 12.63 -7.78 25.37
CA THR A 169 13.75 -8.38 26.09
C THR A 169 13.42 -8.73 27.54
N GLY A 170 12.17 -8.52 27.97
CA GLY A 170 11.74 -8.78 29.34
C GLY A 170 10.47 -8.03 29.74
N PRO A 171 9.83 -8.43 30.84
CA PRO A 171 8.54 -7.87 31.26
C PRO A 171 8.68 -6.48 31.90
N GLY A 172 7.54 -5.77 32.00
CA GLY A 172 7.40 -4.57 32.83
C GLY A 172 7.89 -3.28 32.18
N LYS A 173 8.09 -3.27 30.86
CA LYS A 173 8.49 -2.09 30.09
C LYS A 173 7.26 -1.36 29.52
N PRO A 174 7.33 -0.04 29.31
CA PRO A 174 6.35 0.67 28.49
C PRO A 174 6.38 0.17 27.05
N ALA A 175 5.28 0.37 26.32
CA ALA A 175 5.13 -0.14 24.95
C ALA A 175 5.01 0.99 23.92
N ILE A 176 5.58 0.76 22.73
CA ILE A 176 5.34 1.54 21.51
C ILE A 176 4.59 0.65 20.53
N PHE A 177 3.49 1.17 19.99
CA PHE A 177 2.76 0.54 18.89
C PHE A 177 3.06 1.25 17.57
N ILE A 178 3.50 0.49 16.57
CA ILE A 178 3.74 0.97 15.20
C ILE A 178 2.82 0.20 14.26
N ASN A 179 2.11 0.89 13.38
CA ASN A 179 1.29 0.23 12.37
C ASN A 179 1.50 0.80 10.97
N GLY A 180 1.23 -0.04 9.97
CA GLY A 180 1.16 0.32 8.57
C GLY A 180 -0.19 -0.05 7.95
N ALA A 181 -0.50 0.61 6.83
CA ALA A 181 -1.67 0.34 5.99
C ALA A 181 -3.01 0.28 6.74
N ILE A 182 -3.31 1.27 7.59
CA ILE A 182 -4.69 1.47 8.06
C ILE A 182 -5.58 1.93 6.90
N HIS A 183 -5.06 2.81 6.06
CA HIS A 183 -5.59 3.05 4.73
C HIS A 183 -4.82 2.16 3.74
N ALA A 184 -5.54 1.25 3.10
CA ALA A 184 -4.94 0.24 2.23
C ALA A 184 -4.08 0.78 1.10
N ARG A 185 -4.41 1.97 0.56
CA ARG A 185 -3.70 2.60 -0.56
C ARG A 185 -2.34 3.20 -0.20
N GLU A 186 -2.01 3.29 1.07
CA GLU A 186 -0.75 3.87 1.55
C GLU A 186 0.35 2.78 1.60
N TRP A 187 0.70 2.23 0.42
CA TRP A 187 1.61 1.07 0.27
C TRP A 187 3.01 1.26 0.85
N ILE A 188 3.43 2.50 1.10
CA ILE A 188 4.70 2.78 1.78
C ILE A 188 4.67 2.40 3.27
N GLY A 189 3.50 2.30 3.89
CA GLY A 189 3.35 2.00 5.32
C GLY A 189 3.93 0.63 5.72
N PRO A 190 3.51 -0.49 5.10
CA PRO A 190 3.99 -1.82 5.48
C PRO A 190 5.51 -2.00 5.35
N PRO A 191 6.18 -1.60 4.25
CA PRO A 191 7.64 -1.70 4.16
C PRO A 191 8.38 -0.91 5.26
N VAL A 192 7.88 0.27 5.64
CA VAL A 192 8.46 1.06 6.75
C VAL A 192 8.31 0.34 8.09
N ALA A 193 7.14 -0.26 8.35
CA ALA A 193 6.91 -1.05 9.57
C ALA A 193 7.79 -2.31 9.60
N MET A 194 7.94 -3.01 8.47
CA MET A 194 8.85 -4.15 8.34
C MET A 194 10.31 -3.75 8.51
N TYR A 195 10.70 -2.58 8.02
CA TYR A 195 12.06 -2.08 8.22
C TYR A 195 12.34 -1.80 9.70
N ALA A 196 11.36 -1.27 10.43
CA ALA A 196 11.46 -1.11 11.88
C ALA A 196 11.63 -2.47 12.59
N ILE A 197 10.88 -3.50 12.19
CA ILE A 197 11.08 -4.88 12.68
C ILE A 197 12.52 -5.32 12.41
N ASN A 198 13.01 -5.18 11.19
CA ASN A 198 14.38 -5.57 10.81
C ASN A 198 15.46 -4.84 11.64
N GLN A 199 15.28 -3.55 11.92
CA GLN A 199 16.21 -2.81 12.79
C GLN A 199 16.21 -3.33 14.23
N LEU A 200 15.05 -3.71 14.75
CA LEU A 200 14.90 -4.19 16.12
C LEU A 200 15.29 -5.67 16.29
N THR A 201 15.45 -6.42 15.19
CA THR A 201 15.85 -7.84 15.22
C THR A 201 17.26 -8.06 14.69
N GLU A 202 17.50 -7.90 13.39
CA GLU A 202 18.82 -8.15 12.77
C GLU A 202 19.89 -7.21 13.32
N PHE A 203 19.50 -5.98 13.68
CA PHE A 203 20.38 -4.99 14.28
C PHE A 203 20.14 -4.83 15.79
N TYR A 204 19.73 -5.91 16.46
CA TYR A 204 19.46 -5.96 17.91
C TYR A 204 20.57 -5.33 18.74
N ASP A 205 21.84 -5.73 18.53
CA ASP A 205 22.97 -5.28 19.35
C ASP A 205 23.12 -3.74 19.31
N GLN A 206 22.86 -3.15 18.16
CA GLN A 206 22.91 -1.69 17.94
C GLN A 206 21.73 -0.97 18.60
N ASN A 207 20.60 -1.66 18.76
CA ASN A 207 19.34 -1.14 19.32
C ASN A 207 19.06 -1.63 20.75
N SER A 208 20.01 -2.31 21.39
CA SER A 208 19.85 -2.91 22.72
C SER A 208 19.43 -1.91 23.80
N ALA A 209 19.91 -0.67 23.75
CA ALA A 209 19.54 0.38 24.71
C ALA A 209 18.03 0.69 24.70
N ILE A 210 17.42 0.78 23.51
CA ILE A 210 15.98 1.06 23.40
C ILE A 210 15.15 -0.20 23.67
N LEU A 211 15.61 -1.36 23.20
CA LEU A 211 14.95 -2.64 23.45
C LEU A 211 14.94 -3.04 24.92
N ASN A 212 15.95 -2.63 25.71
CA ASN A 212 15.95 -2.83 27.16
C ASN A 212 15.04 -1.86 27.92
N SER A 213 14.55 -0.80 27.25
CA SER A 213 13.73 0.24 27.88
C SER A 213 12.27 0.20 27.46
N VAL A 214 11.95 -0.39 26.30
CA VAL A 214 10.63 -0.36 25.66
C VAL A 214 10.31 -1.70 25.01
N ASP A 215 9.02 -2.06 24.97
CA ASP A 215 8.48 -3.13 24.13
C ASP A 215 7.90 -2.56 22.84
N PHE A 216 8.11 -3.25 21.71
CA PHE A 216 7.54 -2.84 20.43
C PHE A 216 6.46 -3.81 19.99
N TYR A 217 5.31 -3.26 19.62
CA TYR A 217 4.23 -3.99 18.96
C TYR A 217 4.07 -3.42 17.57
N ILE A 218 4.41 -4.21 16.54
CA ILE A 218 4.47 -3.73 15.16
C ILE A 218 3.51 -4.53 14.30
N ALA A 219 2.56 -3.84 13.69
CA ALA A 219 1.54 -4.39 12.80
C ALA A 219 1.76 -3.85 11.39
N PRO A 220 2.48 -4.55 10.50
CA PRO A 220 2.76 -4.04 9.15
C PRO A 220 1.51 -3.71 8.34
N VAL A 221 0.44 -4.50 8.50
CA VAL A 221 -0.83 -4.32 7.80
C VAL A 221 -2.00 -4.46 8.78
N VAL A 222 -2.62 -3.35 9.17
CA VAL A 222 -3.79 -3.36 10.06
C VAL A 222 -5.13 -3.46 9.32
N ASN A 223 -5.13 -3.22 8.00
CA ASN A 223 -6.29 -3.40 7.13
C ASN A 223 -5.96 -4.42 6.01
N PRO A 224 -5.83 -5.72 6.33
CA PRO A 224 -5.40 -6.73 5.35
C PRO A 224 -6.42 -6.93 4.22
N ASP A 225 -7.72 -6.82 4.48
CA ASP A 225 -8.76 -6.93 3.43
C ASP A 225 -8.60 -5.82 2.39
N GLY A 226 -8.55 -4.57 2.86
CA GLY A 226 -8.34 -3.43 1.98
C GLY A 226 -6.99 -3.51 1.26
N TYR A 227 -5.94 -3.97 1.94
CA TYR A 227 -4.61 -4.11 1.33
C TYR A 227 -4.64 -5.09 0.16
N VAL A 228 -5.19 -6.29 0.36
CA VAL A 228 -5.39 -7.28 -0.72
C VAL A 228 -6.24 -6.70 -1.84
N PHE A 229 -7.36 -6.05 -1.51
CA PHE A 229 -8.21 -5.39 -2.49
C PHE A 229 -7.42 -4.36 -3.33
N SER A 230 -6.55 -3.57 -2.70
CA SER A 230 -5.75 -2.58 -3.41
C SER A 230 -4.74 -3.19 -4.37
N TRP A 231 -4.24 -4.41 -4.10
CA TRP A 231 -3.33 -5.15 -4.98
C TRP A 231 -4.05 -5.75 -6.20
N GLU A 232 -5.19 -6.38 -5.94
CA GLU A 232 -5.93 -7.15 -6.94
C GLU A 232 -6.79 -6.25 -7.84
N GLN A 233 -7.44 -5.25 -7.25
CA GLN A 233 -8.49 -4.49 -7.94
C GLN A 233 -8.07 -3.06 -8.28
N VAL A 234 -6.99 -2.52 -7.68
CA VAL A 234 -6.55 -1.10 -7.70
C VAL A 234 -7.70 -0.16 -8.05
N PHE A 235 -8.52 0.12 -7.02
CA PHE A 235 -9.75 0.93 -7.05
C PHE A 235 -10.47 0.88 -8.38
#